data_AF-A0A5A8CFI6-F1
#
_entry.id   AF-A0A5A8CFI6-F1
#
_cell.length_a   1.000
_cell.length_b   1.000
_cell.length_c   1.000
_cell.angle_alpha   90.00
_cell.angle_beta   90.00
_cell.angle_gamma   90.00
#
_symmetry.space_group_name_H-M   'P 1'
#
loop_
_entity.id
_entity.type
_entity.pdbx_description
1 polymer ?
#
loop_
_entity_poly.entity_id
_entity_poly.type
_entity_poly.pdbx_seq_one_letter_code
_entity_poly.pdbx_strand_id
1 'polypeptide(L)'
;MPGRFWLFKSEPEPRIVKGVDVSYGIDKLQADGEADWDGVRNYQARNNMMAMSKGDMALYYHSNTKVPGVVGTCEVVRESYPDETAFDPEDPHFDPKSSEDKPRWFKVDIAYRSRTPRKVSLAELKADPALQQMQLFTRARLSVCELTEEEYNHVLSLAETPEPEAIAAAHPKPRAPKGEPKSAAAAAAAAATGPAASAASAARSAATSSASKPRLSKQASAKRGSAAAARTTKSRAAGFAAFAAAERPAVEAALGQGANARSVSKELAARWEALSDAERAKLS
;
A
#
# COMPACT_ATOMS: atom_id res chain seq x y z
N MET A 1 21.07 20.83 -6.52
CA MET A 1 19.86 21.65 -6.70
C MET A 1 18.90 21.22 -5.60
N PRO A 2 18.20 22.13 -4.92
CA PRO A 2 17.08 21.70 -4.08
C PRO A 2 16.11 20.90 -4.98
N GLY A 3 15.66 19.75 -4.47
CA GLY A 3 14.68 18.90 -5.16
C GLY A 3 13.33 19.60 -5.26
N ARG A 4 12.41 19.05 -6.05
CA ARG A 4 11.02 19.55 -6.09
C ARG A 4 10.28 19.06 -4.86
N PHE A 5 9.24 19.79 -4.48
CA PHE A 5 8.42 19.48 -3.31
C PHE A 5 7.02 19.05 -3.73
N TRP A 6 6.48 18.07 -3.01
CA TRP A 6 5.23 17.43 -3.39
C TRP A 6 4.29 17.25 -2.19
N LEU A 7 3.04 16.91 -2.47
CA LEU A 7 2.09 16.43 -1.47
C LEU A 7 1.34 15.22 -2.01
N PHE A 8 1.34 14.14 -1.22
CA PHE A 8 0.65 12.90 -1.51
C PHE A 8 -0.58 12.74 -0.63
N LYS A 9 -1.77 12.61 -1.23
CA LYS A 9 -3.01 12.31 -0.49
C LYS A 9 -3.20 10.80 -0.40
N SER A 10 -3.37 10.31 0.82
CA SER A 10 -3.81 8.94 1.09
C SER A 10 -4.97 8.91 2.08
N GLU A 11 -5.69 7.80 2.15
CA GLU A 11 -6.80 7.58 3.06
C GLU A 11 -6.37 6.60 4.14
N PRO A 12 -6.32 7.01 5.42
CA PRO A 12 -5.87 6.13 6.50
C PRO A 12 -6.99 5.23 7.07
N GLU A 13 -8.26 5.55 6.81
CA GLU A 13 -9.40 4.77 7.31
C GLU A 13 -9.85 3.75 6.26
N PRO A 14 -10.36 2.57 6.67
CA PRO A 14 -10.83 1.53 5.74
C PRO A 14 -11.85 2.05 4.73
N ARG A 15 -11.59 1.80 3.45
CA ARG A 15 -12.53 2.10 2.37
C ARG A 15 -12.48 1.00 1.33
N ILE A 16 -13.61 0.35 1.11
CA ILE A 16 -13.70 -0.75 0.15
C ILE A 16 -13.98 -0.21 -1.25
N VAL A 17 -13.08 -0.49 -2.20
CA VAL A 17 -13.23 -0.21 -3.62
C VAL A 17 -13.17 -1.53 -4.38
N LYS A 18 -14.23 -1.87 -5.10
CA LYS A 18 -14.37 -3.16 -5.82
C LYS A 18 -14.04 -4.40 -4.95
N GLY A 19 -14.29 -4.34 -3.65
CA GLY A 19 -14.03 -5.44 -2.71
C GLY A 19 -12.64 -5.47 -2.09
N VAL A 20 -11.78 -4.48 -2.39
CA VAL A 20 -10.44 -4.31 -1.82
C VAL A 20 -10.43 -3.12 -0.88
N ASP A 21 -9.81 -3.26 0.30
CA ASP A 21 -9.55 -2.12 1.18
C ASP A 21 -8.36 -1.32 0.64
N VAL A 22 -8.57 -0.04 0.39
CA VAL A 22 -7.53 0.87 -0.14
C VAL A 22 -6.92 1.77 0.95
N SER A 23 -7.12 1.43 2.22
CA SER A 23 -6.56 2.22 3.33
C SER A 23 -5.04 2.12 3.41
N TYR A 24 -4.36 3.27 3.43
CA TYR A 24 -2.91 3.35 3.48
C TYR A 24 -2.43 4.57 4.29
N GLY A 25 -2.51 4.47 5.61
CA GLY A 25 -2.08 5.53 6.54
C GLY A 25 -0.55 5.69 6.64
N ILE A 26 -0.10 6.77 7.28
CA ILE A 26 1.34 7.03 7.44
C ILE A 26 2.01 6.01 8.37
N ASP A 27 1.26 5.46 9.34
CA ASP A 27 1.77 4.39 10.21
C ASP A 27 2.10 3.13 9.42
N LYS A 28 1.31 2.85 8.37
CA LYS A 28 1.58 1.73 7.46
C LYS A 28 2.84 2.00 6.65
N LEU A 29 2.97 3.19 6.06
CA LEU A 29 4.21 3.58 5.37
C LEU A 29 5.43 3.55 6.31
N GLN A 30 5.29 3.95 7.57
CA GLN A 30 6.36 3.89 8.57
C GLN A 30 6.78 2.45 8.87
N ALA A 31 5.82 1.52 8.96
CA ALA A 31 6.09 0.11 9.19
C ALA A 31 6.71 -0.58 7.97
N ASP A 32 6.20 -0.27 6.78
CA ASP A 32 6.68 -0.82 5.50
C ASP A 32 8.04 -0.20 5.10
N GLY A 33 8.31 1.02 5.54
CA GLY A 33 9.53 1.80 5.27
C GLY A 33 9.54 2.44 3.87
N GLU A 34 9.17 1.67 2.85
CA GLU A 34 9.02 2.07 1.46
C GLU A 34 7.76 1.44 0.86
N ALA A 35 7.11 2.15 -0.06
CA ALA A 35 5.98 1.63 -0.81
C ALA A 35 5.88 2.27 -2.19
N ASP A 36 5.31 1.52 -3.13
CA ASP A 36 4.93 2.04 -4.42
C ASP A 36 3.64 2.87 -4.32
N TRP A 37 3.59 3.98 -5.03
CA TRP A 37 2.48 4.92 -5.02
C TRP A 37 1.58 4.71 -6.24
N ASP A 38 0.83 3.62 -6.20
CA ASP A 38 -0.04 3.14 -7.27
C ASP A 38 -1.43 3.83 -7.29
N GLY A 39 -2.32 3.34 -8.16
CA GLY A 39 -3.75 3.68 -8.13
C GLY A 39 -4.11 5.10 -8.59
N VAL A 40 -3.13 5.93 -8.97
CA VAL A 40 -3.38 7.29 -9.48
C VAL A 40 -4.02 7.22 -10.86
N ARG A 41 -5.25 7.73 -10.98
CA ARG A 41 -6.05 7.77 -12.23
C ARG A 41 -6.44 9.18 -12.67
N ASN A 42 -5.68 10.19 -12.24
CA ASN A 42 -5.81 11.58 -12.68
C ASN A 42 -4.60 11.96 -13.54
N TYR A 43 -4.82 12.47 -14.75
CA TYR A 43 -3.74 12.81 -15.70
C TYR A 43 -2.77 13.86 -15.17
N GLN A 44 -3.26 14.89 -14.46
CA GLN A 44 -2.39 15.91 -13.89
C GLN A 44 -1.57 15.33 -12.74
N ALA A 45 -2.16 14.50 -11.87
CA ALA A 45 -1.43 13.84 -10.79
C ALA A 45 -0.36 12.88 -11.33
N ARG A 46 -0.69 12.14 -12.40
CA ARG A 46 0.27 11.32 -13.12
C ARG A 46 1.42 12.16 -13.67
N ASN A 47 1.13 13.28 -14.31
CA ASN A 47 2.17 14.17 -14.85
C ASN A 47 3.06 14.74 -13.73
N ASN A 48 2.49 15.04 -12.56
CA ASN A 48 3.27 15.44 -11.39
C ASN A 48 4.24 14.32 -10.98
N MET A 49 3.77 13.07 -10.86
CA MET A 49 4.64 11.93 -10.55
C MET A 49 5.72 11.67 -11.61
N MET A 50 5.38 11.81 -12.89
CA MET A 50 6.35 11.69 -13.98
C MET A 50 7.44 12.77 -13.96
N ALA A 51 7.21 13.86 -13.25
CA ALA A 51 8.15 14.97 -13.14
C ALA A 51 8.92 14.98 -11.81
N MET A 52 8.75 13.94 -10.99
CA MET A 52 9.52 13.70 -9.76
C MET A 52 10.90 13.13 -10.08
N SER A 53 11.89 13.55 -9.29
CA SER A 53 13.23 12.98 -9.28
C SER A 53 13.49 12.24 -7.98
N LYS A 54 14.41 11.28 -8.00
CA LYS A 54 14.86 10.63 -6.76
C LYS A 54 15.45 11.67 -5.81
N GLY A 55 15.03 11.64 -4.54
CA GLY A 55 15.43 12.60 -3.51
C GLY A 55 14.46 13.77 -3.32
N ASP A 56 13.44 13.89 -4.17
CA ASP A 56 12.39 14.89 -3.97
C ASP A 56 11.60 14.61 -2.68
N MET A 57 11.34 15.66 -1.91
CA MET A 57 10.64 15.57 -0.62
C MET A 57 9.14 15.82 -0.80
N ALA A 58 8.33 15.19 0.05
CA ALA A 58 6.89 15.34 -0.02
C ALA A 58 6.20 15.36 1.35
N LEU A 59 5.10 16.09 1.43
CA LEU A 59 4.16 16.05 2.55
C LEU A 59 3.21 14.86 2.39
N TYR A 60 3.01 14.12 3.48
CA TYR A 60 2.05 13.03 3.55
C TYR A 60 0.73 13.53 4.13
N TYR A 61 -0.32 13.51 3.32
CA TYR A 61 -1.63 14.09 3.63
C TYR A 61 -2.69 13.00 3.83
N HIS A 62 -3.35 13.00 4.99
CA HIS A 62 -4.51 12.15 5.24
C HIS A 62 -5.77 12.83 4.73
N SER A 63 -6.34 12.26 3.68
CA SER A 63 -7.60 12.65 3.05
C SER A 63 -8.75 11.72 3.49
N ASN A 64 -9.99 12.12 3.20
CA ASN A 64 -11.19 11.37 3.52
C ASN A 64 -11.29 10.88 4.99
N THR A 65 -10.82 11.71 5.92
CA THR A 65 -10.97 11.49 7.37
C THR A 65 -11.84 12.58 7.98
N LYS A 66 -12.25 12.39 9.24
CA LYS A 66 -12.99 13.43 9.99
C LYS A 66 -12.26 14.77 10.06
N VAL A 67 -10.93 14.72 10.22
CA VAL A 67 -10.05 15.90 10.23
C VAL A 67 -8.89 15.61 9.29
N PRO A 68 -9.04 15.97 8.00
CA PRO A 68 -8.00 15.76 7.01
C PRO A 68 -6.85 16.77 7.21
N GLY A 69 -5.65 16.42 6.78
CA GLY A 69 -4.48 17.26 7.01
C GLY A 69 -3.15 16.56 6.76
N VAL A 70 -2.07 17.33 6.84
CA VAL A 70 -0.69 16.82 6.74
C VAL A 70 -0.28 16.18 8.06
N VAL A 71 0.35 15.01 8.00
CA VAL A 71 0.70 14.19 9.18
C VAL A 71 2.17 13.76 9.23
N GLY A 72 2.95 14.11 8.21
CA GLY A 72 4.34 13.70 8.10
C GLY A 72 4.92 13.97 6.72
N THR A 73 6.08 13.37 6.48
CA THR A 73 6.86 13.54 5.26
C THR A 73 7.32 12.19 4.71
N CYS A 74 7.52 12.15 3.40
CA CYS A 74 8.15 11.07 2.67
C CYS A 74 9.12 11.63 1.61
N GLU A 75 9.91 10.75 1.01
CA GLU A 75 10.84 11.07 -0.08
C GLU A 75 10.60 10.13 -1.25
N VAL A 76 10.72 10.64 -2.48
CA VAL A 76 10.73 9.82 -3.70
C VAL A 76 12.05 9.06 -3.78
N VAL A 77 12.00 7.73 -3.71
CA VAL A 77 13.19 6.86 -3.75
C VAL A 77 13.37 6.15 -5.08
N ARG A 78 12.32 6.12 -5.91
CA ARG A 78 12.36 5.69 -7.31
C ARG A 78 11.50 6.60 -8.19
N GLU A 79 12.09 7.01 -9.30
CA GLU A 79 11.43 7.81 -10.34
C GLU A 79 10.32 7.04 -11.03
N SER A 80 9.52 7.77 -11.80
CA SER A 80 8.28 7.26 -12.38
C SER A 80 8.46 6.06 -13.31
N TYR A 81 7.61 5.04 -13.12
CA TYR A 81 7.56 3.84 -13.95
C TYR A 81 6.10 3.38 -14.13
N PRO A 82 5.79 2.51 -15.13
CA PRO A 82 4.42 2.09 -15.39
C PRO A 82 3.72 1.46 -14.17
N ASP A 83 2.46 1.82 -13.98
CA ASP A 83 1.61 1.25 -12.93
C ASP A 83 0.89 0.00 -13.45
N GLU A 84 1.37 -1.16 -13.01
CA GLU A 84 0.86 -2.47 -13.43
C GLU A 84 -0.57 -2.76 -12.96
N THR A 85 -1.05 -2.10 -11.90
CA THR A 85 -2.45 -2.22 -11.44
C THR A 85 -3.45 -1.75 -12.49
N ALA A 86 -3.01 -0.95 -13.47
CA ALA A 86 -3.84 -0.54 -14.59
C ALA A 86 -4.10 -1.66 -15.60
N PHE A 87 -3.29 -2.72 -15.61
CA PHE A 87 -3.38 -3.82 -16.58
C PHE A 87 -4.18 -5.01 -16.07
N ASP A 88 -4.35 -5.14 -14.76
CA ASP A 88 -5.05 -6.27 -14.12
C ASP A 88 -6.58 -6.01 -14.04
N PRO A 89 -7.43 -6.80 -14.73
CA PRO A 89 -8.88 -6.66 -14.68
C PRO A 89 -9.51 -6.82 -13.29
N GLU A 90 -8.86 -7.53 -12.38
CA GLU A 90 -9.35 -7.75 -11.02
C GLU A 90 -9.00 -6.59 -10.07
N ASP A 91 -8.06 -5.71 -10.47
CA ASP A 91 -7.65 -4.58 -9.65
C ASP A 91 -8.74 -3.47 -9.60
N PRO A 92 -8.93 -2.82 -8.43
CA PRO A 92 -9.80 -1.65 -8.30
C PRO A 92 -9.53 -0.55 -9.33
N HIS A 93 -8.29 -0.41 -9.77
CA HIS A 93 -7.78 0.65 -10.63
C HIS A 93 -7.49 0.19 -12.07
N PHE A 94 -8.00 -0.97 -12.50
CA PHE A 94 -7.95 -1.42 -13.89
C PHE A 94 -8.38 -0.34 -14.90
N ASP A 95 -7.63 -0.17 -15.99
CA ASP A 95 -7.99 0.66 -17.13
C ASP A 95 -7.86 -0.16 -18.44
N PRO A 96 -8.98 -0.55 -19.09
CA PRO A 96 -8.94 -1.41 -20.28
C PRO A 96 -8.26 -0.77 -21.50
N LYS A 97 -7.93 0.53 -21.44
CA LYS A 97 -7.23 1.25 -22.50
C LYS A 97 -5.73 1.45 -22.18
N SER A 98 -5.24 0.90 -21.07
CA SER A 98 -3.83 0.90 -20.67
C SER A 98 -3.25 -0.50 -20.92
N SER A 99 -2.08 -0.59 -21.54
CA SER A 99 -1.39 -1.87 -21.78
C SER A 99 0.09 -1.75 -21.45
N GLU A 100 0.80 -2.88 -21.31
CA GLU A 100 2.25 -2.89 -21.06
C GLU A 100 3.04 -2.16 -22.16
N ASP A 101 2.64 -2.32 -23.43
CA ASP A 101 3.27 -1.63 -24.57
C ASP A 101 2.94 -0.13 -24.63
N LYS A 102 1.80 0.28 -24.06
CA LYS A 102 1.30 1.66 -24.07
C LYS A 102 0.71 2.04 -22.72
N PRO A 103 1.54 2.18 -21.67
CA PRO A 103 1.08 2.48 -20.33
C PRO A 103 0.50 3.90 -20.29
N ARG A 104 -0.71 4.02 -19.76
CA ARG A 104 -1.35 5.33 -19.54
C ARG A 104 -1.08 5.89 -18.15
N TRP A 105 -0.78 5.01 -17.20
CA TRP A 105 -0.63 5.28 -15.79
C TRP A 105 0.74 4.88 -15.30
N PHE A 106 1.25 5.67 -14.35
CA PHE A 106 2.59 5.55 -13.81
C PHE A 106 2.51 5.71 -12.30
N LYS A 107 3.46 5.11 -11.60
CA LYS A 107 3.68 5.19 -10.16
C LYS A 107 5.13 5.57 -9.86
N VAL A 108 5.43 5.89 -8.61
CA VAL A 108 6.77 6.15 -8.06
C VAL A 108 6.92 5.33 -6.77
N ASP A 109 8.15 5.10 -6.31
CA ASP A 109 8.35 4.55 -4.95
C ASP A 109 8.66 5.68 -3.99
N ILE A 110 8.00 5.67 -2.83
CA ILE A 110 8.22 6.62 -1.75
C ILE A 110 8.70 5.91 -0.49
N ALA A 111 9.58 6.55 0.26
CA ALA A 111 10.03 6.07 1.56
C ALA A 111 9.57 7.01 2.68
N TYR A 112 9.20 6.43 3.82
CA TYR A 112 8.94 7.15 5.04
C TYR A 112 10.14 8.04 5.43
N ARG A 113 9.88 9.24 5.94
CA ARG A 113 10.90 10.11 6.50
C ARG A 113 10.61 10.50 7.94
N SER A 114 9.47 11.12 8.20
CA SER A 114 9.10 11.51 9.57
C SER A 114 7.60 11.70 9.72
N ARG A 115 7.13 11.63 10.98
CA ARG A 115 5.85 12.23 11.38
C ARG A 115 6.07 13.70 11.73
N THR A 116 5.10 14.53 11.43
CA THR A 116 5.07 15.91 11.97
C THR A 116 4.73 15.87 13.46
N PRO A 117 5.17 16.85 14.28
CA PRO A 117 4.88 16.88 15.72
C PRO A 117 3.37 16.87 16.02
N ARG A 118 2.59 17.50 15.16
CA ARG A 118 1.13 17.38 15.11
C ARG A 118 0.61 17.37 13.68
N LYS A 119 -0.67 17.03 13.54
CA LYS A 119 -1.39 17.19 12.27
C LYS A 119 -1.60 18.68 11.99
N VAL A 120 -1.31 19.11 10.76
CA VAL A 120 -1.69 20.43 10.24
C VAL A 120 -2.98 20.25 9.46
N SER A 121 -4.09 20.72 10.02
CA SER A 121 -5.43 20.41 9.51
C SER A 121 -5.71 21.12 8.19
N LEU A 122 -6.61 20.58 7.37
CA LEU A 122 -7.07 21.26 6.16
C LEU A 122 -7.68 22.63 6.47
N ALA A 123 -8.32 22.78 7.63
CA ALA A 123 -8.92 24.04 8.06
C ALA A 123 -7.84 25.09 8.35
N GLU A 124 -6.77 24.69 9.04
CA GLU A 124 -5.58 25.52 9.26
C GLU A 124 -4.89 25.90 7.96
N LEU A 125 -4.59 24.92 7.09
CA LEU A 125 -3.95 25.19 5.80
C LEU A 125 -4.76 26.17 4.93
N LYS A 126 -6.10 26.12 5.01
CA LYS A 126 -7.00 27.04 4.30
C LYS A 126 -7.11 28.41 4.95
N ALA A 127 -6.91 28.52 6.26
CA ALA A 127 -6.96 29.79 6.96
C ALA A 127 -5.68 30.62 6.72
N ASP A 128 -4.57 29.96 6.38
CA ASP A 128 -3.28 30.60 6.19
C ASP A 128 -3.16 31.34 4.84
N PRO A 129 -2.98 32.67 4.83
CA PRO A 129 -2.86 33.44 3.60
C PRO A 129 -1.67 33.05 2.72
N ALA A 130 -0.57 32.54 3.30
CA ALA A 130 0.63 32.16 2.57
C ALA A 130 0.42 30.90 1.70
N LEU A 131 -0.62 30.10 2.00
CA LEU A 131 -0.87 28.81 1.36
C LEU A 131 -1.99 28.84 0.31
N GLN A 132 -2.64 29.99 0.08
CA GLN A 132 -3.85 30.05 -0.75
C GLN A 132 -3.66 29.60 -2.20
N GLN A 133 -2.43 29.62 -2.71
CA GLN A 133 -2.11 29.22 -4.08
C GLN A 133 -1.74 27.73 -4.22
N MET A 134 -1.66 26.98 -3.11
CA MET A 134 -1.32 25.56 -3.15
C MET A 134 -2.21 24.80 -4.13
N GLN A 135 -1.61 23.89 -4.91
CA GLN A 135 -2.37 22.98 -5.78
C GLN A 135 -3.41 22.16 -5.01
N LEU A 136 -3.18 21.93 -3.71
CA LEU A 136 -4.14 21.32 -2.79
C LEU A 136 -5.53 21.99 -2.86
N PHE A 137 -5.59 23.31 -3.03
CA PHE A 137 -6.82 24.10 -3.05
C PHE A 137 -7.27 24.44 -4.47
N THR A 138 -6.34 24.89 -5.31
CA THR A 138 -6.65 25.32 -6.68
C THR A 138 -7.04 24.14 -7.57
N ARG A 139 -6.66 22.90 -7.19
CA ARG A 139 -6.99 21.64 -7.88
C ARG A 139 -7.59 20.62 -6.89
N ALA A 140 -8.81 20.87 -6.45
CA ALA A 140 -9.48 20.10 -5.39
C ALA A 140 -9.47 18.55 -5.57
N ARG A 141 -9.55 18.05 -6.81
CA ARG A 141 -9.57 16.61 -7.13
C ARG A 141 -8.20 16.01 -7.48
N LEU A 142 -7.12 16.73 -7.20
CA LEU A 142 -5.75 16.29 -7.44
C LEU A 142 -5.22 15.54 -6.20
N SER A 143 -4.73 14.31 -6.38
CA SER A 143 -4.20 13.46 -5.30
C SER A 143 -2.69 13.60 -5.07
N VAL A 144 -1.96 14.03 -6.11
CA VAL A 144 -0.53 14.32 -6.06
C VAL A 144 -0.35 15.77 -6.50
N CYS A 145 0.02 16.63 -5.57
CA CYS A 145 0.16 18.06 -5.80
C CYS A 145 1.64 18.45 -5.83
N GLU A 146 2.00 19.39 -6.70
CA GLU A 146 3.27 20.10 -6.59
C GLU A 146 3.15 21.22 -5.55
N LEU A 147 4.23 21.46 -4.82
CA LEU A 147 4.40 22.53 -3.85
C LEU A 147 5.61 23.38 -4.22
N THR A 148 5.58 24.66 -3.88
CA THR A 148 6.82 25.44 -3.82
C THR A 148 7.62 25.06 -2.57
N GLU A 149 8.90 25.40 -2.55
CA GLU A 149 9.75 25.21 -1.37
C GLU A 149 9.23 26.01 -0.16
N GLU A 150 8.73 27.23 -0.41
CA GLU A 150 8.13 28.09 0.61
C GLU A 150 6.86 27.44 1.19
N GLU A 151 5.98 26.92 0.35
CA GLU A 151 4.77 26.22 0.81
C GLU A 151 5.12 24.98 1.64
N TYR A 152 6.06 24.16 1.18
CA TYR A 152 6.51 22.97 1.89
C TYR A 152 7.06 23.31 3.28
N ASN A 153 8.02 24.23 3.34
CA ASN A 153 8.66 24.65 4.59
C ASN A 153 7.66 25.35 5.53
N HIS A 154 6.75 26.15 4.97
CA HIS A 154 5.73 26.85 5.78
C HIS A 154 4.80 25.86 6.47
N VAL A 155 4.32 24.84 5.75
CA VAL A 155 3.48 23.78 6.35
C VAL A 155 4.22 23.02 7.46
N LEU A 156 5.50 22.73 7.27
CA LEU A 156 6.31 22.13 8.34
C LEU A 156 6.44 23.06 9.55
N SER A 157 6.63 24.36 9.33
CA SER A 157 6.72 25.33 10.43
C SER A 157 5.42 25.44 11.24
N LEU A 158 4.26 25.39 10.58
CA LEU A 158 2.96 25.33 11.26
C LEU A 158 2.89 24.12 12.18
N ALA A 159 3.41 22.96 11.75
CA ALA A 159 3.37 21.73 12.54
C ALA A 159 4.19 21.80 13.84
N GLU A 160 5.12 22.75 13.98
CA GLU A 160 5.94 22.97 15.17
C GLU A 160 5.25 23.87 16.21
N THR A 161 4.24 24.64 15.81
CA THR A 161 3.47 25.52 16.70
C THR A 161 2.10 24.92 17.01
N PRO A 162 1.46 25.17 18.17
CA PRO A 162 0.09 24.70 18.42
C PRO A 162 -0.92 25.16 17.36
N GLU A 163 -1.91 24.32 17.07
CA GLU A 163 -3.01 24.71 16.16
C GLU A 163 -3.80 25.87 16.77
N PRO A 164 -4.18 26.91 16.00
CA PRO A 164 -4.97 28.02 16.52
C PRO A 164 -6.28 27.54 17.18
N GLU A 165 -6.56 27.99 18.40
CA GLU A 165 -7.68 27.52 19.21
C GLU A 165 -9.03 27.60 18.50
N ALA A 166 -9.26 28.68 17.74
CA ALA A 166 -10.49 28.87 16.97
C ALA A 166 -10.71 27.77 15.91
N ILE A 167 -9.63 27.26 15.31
CA ILE A 167 -9.67 26.20 14.32
C ILE A 167 -9.87 24.85 15.01
N ALA A 168 -9.10 24.59 16.08
CA ALA A 168 -9.22 23.37 16.87
C ALA A 168 -10.63 23.21 17.46
N ALA A 169 -11.25 24.30 17.93
CA ALA A 169 -12.61 24.30 18.46
C ALA A 169 -13.69 24.01 17.39
N ALA A 170 -13.41 24.31 16.12
CA ALA A 170 -14.32 24.05 15.00
C ALA A 170 -14.25 22.59 14.50
N HIS A 171 -13.28 21.80 14.95
CA HIS A 171 -13.17 20.40 14.54
C HIS A 171 -14.38 19.57 15.02
N PRO A 172 -14.86 18.61 14.20
CA PRO A 172 -15.93 17.72 14.61
C PRO A 172 -15.50 16.93 15.85
N LYS A 173 -16.30 17.01 16.92
CA LYS A 173 -16.04 16.27 18.16
C LYS A 173 -15.91 14.77 17.87
N PRO A 174 -14.95 14.07 18.49
CA PRO A 174 -14.83 12.63 18.33
C PRO A 174 -16.15 11.97 18.74
N ARG A 175 -16.75 11.24 17.79
CA ARG A 175 -17.92 10.42 18.05
C ARG A 175 -17.53 9.41 19.13
N ALA A 176 -18.32 9.31 20.21
CA ALA A 176 -18.13 8.28 21.23
C ALA A 176 -17.96 6.92 20.55
N PRO A 177 -17.10 6.03 21.07
CA PRO A 177 -16.93 4.70 20.49
C PRO A 177 -18.32 4.07 20.34
N LYS A 178 -18.65 3.63 19.12
CA LYS A 178 -19.84 2.80 18.92
C LYS A 178 -19.67 1.61 19.86
N GLY A 179 -20.59 1.48 20.80
CA GLY A 179 -20.54 0.45 21.83
C GLY A 179 -20.21 -0.91 21.22
N GLU A 180 -19.37 -1.65 21.94
CA GLU A 180 -19.12 -3.07 21.68
C GLU A 180 -20.45 -3.76 21.32
N PRO A 181 -20.45 -4.69 20.34
CA PRO A 181 -21.64 -5.48 20.09
C PRO A 181 -22.06 -6.18 21.39
N LYS A 182 -23.26 -5.86 21.87
CA LYS A 182 -23.84 -6.46 23.07
C LYS A 182 -23.90 -7.99 22.93
N SER A 183 -23.15 -8.63 23.81
CA SER A 183 -23.33 -9.98 24.37
C SER A 183 -23.38 -11.18 23.41
N ALA A 184 -22.26 -11.91 23.36
CA ALA A 184 -22.28 -13.37 23.55
C ALA A 184 -22.08 -13.64 25.04
N ALA A 185 -23.18 -13.64 25.80
CA ALA A 185 -23.22 -14.14 27.17
C ALA A 185 -24.48 -15.01 27.29
N ALA A 186 -24.33 -16.28 26.97
CA ALA A 186 -25.26 -17.32 27.37
C ALA A 186 -24.47 -18.60 27.72
N ALA A 187 -24.50 -18.90 29.01
CA ALA A 187 -24.32 -20.21 29.64
C ALA A 187 -22.90 -20.80 29.74
N ALA A 188 -22.13 -20.28 30.70
CA ALA A 188 -21.21 -21.09 31.49
C ALA A 188 -21.65 -21.02 32.98
N ALA A 189 -22.35 -22.05 33.47
CA ALA A 189 -22.43 -22.41 34.88
C ALA A 189 -23.22 -23.72 35.07
N ALA A 190 -22.53 -24.83 35.34
CA ALA A 190 -23.03 -25.88 36.22
C ALA A 190 -21.90 -26.83 36.70
N ALA A 191 -21.68 -26.76 38.01
CA ALA A 191 -21.28 -27.83 38.93
C ALA A 191 -19.83 -28.37 38.95
N ALA A 192 -19.21 -28.12 40.11
CA ALA A 192 -18.00 -28.71 40.64
C ALA A 192 -18.22 -30.14 41.19
N THR A 193 -17.15 -30.94 41.20
CA THR A 193 -16.78 -31.93 42.25
C THR A 193 -15.38 -32.49 41.93
N GLY A 194 -14.44 -32.48 42.90
CA GLY A 194 -13.07 -33.03 42.77
C GLY A 194 -13.01 -34.56 43.02
N PRO A 195 -11.88 -35.18 43.44
CA PRO A 195 -10.54 -34.61 43.72
C PRO A 195 -9.30 -35.48 43.31
N ALA A 196 -8.11 -34.91 43.59
CA ALA A 196 -6.86 -35.53 44.09
C ALA A 196 -5.85 -36.27 43.17
N ALA A 197 -4.60 -35.78 43.18
CA ALA A 197 -3.30 -36.47 43.41
C ALA A 197 -2.14 -35.59 42.87
N SER A 198 -1.23 -35.03 43.69
CA SER A 198 0.08 -35.58 44.10
C SER A 198 1.08 -35.72 42.93
N ALA A 199 2.36 -35.31 42.94
CA ALA A 199 3.28 -34.68 43.89
C ALA A 199 4.59 -34.35 43.13
N ALA A 200 5.40 -33.42 43.68
CA ALA A 200 6.88 -33.29 43.58
C ALA A 200 7.54 -33.23 42.16
N SER A 201 8.70 -32.65 41.89
CA SER A 201 9.87 -32.27 42.68
C SER A 201 10.69 -31.22 41.90
N ALA A 202 11.44 -30.43 42.65
CA ALA A 202 12.43 -29.45 42.22
C ALA A 202 13.69 -30.04 41.55
N ALA A 203 14.40 -29.18 40.80
CA ALA A 203 15.84 -28.84 40.93
C ALA A 203 16.36 -28.31 39.57
N ARG A 204 16.71 -27.02 39.44
CA ARG A 204 18.05 -26.41 39.63
C ARG A 204 19.17 -26.97 38.73
N SER A 205 19.70 -26.10 37.87
CA SER A 205 21.13 -25.70 37.73
C SER A 205 21.31 -25.04 36.34
N ALA A 206 21.55 -23.73 36.20
CA ALA A 206 22.75 -22.94 36.51
C ALA A 206 23.90 -23.07 35.48
N ALA A 207 24.14 -21.95 34.80
CA ALA A 207 25.43 -21.44 34.27
C ALA A 207 26.07 -22.22 33.09
N THR A 208 26.83 -21.64 32.15
CA THR A 208 27.59 -20.38 32.11
C THR A 208 28.08 -20.13 30.67
N SER A 209 28.20 -18.85 30.32
CA SER A 209 29.24 -18.19 29.48
C SER A 209 29.71 -18.79 28.14
N SER A 210 29.75 -17.96 27.10
CA SER A 210 31.03 -17.48 26.55
C SER A 210 30.83 -16.40 25.50
N ALA A 211 31.57 -15.30 25.66
CA ALA A 211 31.69 -14.19 24.73
C ALA A 211 32.44 -14.57 23.44
N SER A 212 32.22 -13.82 22.35
CA SER A 212 33.27 -13.25 21.49
C SER A 212 32.70 -12.53 20.25
N LYS A 213 33.08 -11.25 20.10
CA LYS A 213 33.29 -10.51 18.82
C LYS A 213 34.78 -10.08 18.83
N PRO A 214 35.41 -9.51 17.78
CA PRO A 214 34.98 -9.21 16.38
C PRO A 214 36.03 -9.63 15.30
N ARG A 215 35.71 -9.57 14.00
CA ARG A 215 36.64 -9.02 12.95
C ARG A 215 36.04 -8.87 11.55
N LEU A 216 36.45 -7.79 10.88
CA LEU A 216 36.25 -7.46 9.46
C LEU A 216 36.99 -8.42 8.51
N SER A 217 36.48 -8.60 7.27
CA SER A 217 37.22 -8.25 6.03
C SER A 217 36.34 -8.35 4.78
N LYS A 218 36.66 -7.51 3.79
CA LYS A 218 36.05 -7.37 2.46
C LYS A 218 36.39 -8.56 1.56
N GLN A 219 35.50 -8.91 0.64
CA GLN A 219 35.88 -9.19 -0.76
C GLN A 219 34.68 -9.08 -1.70
N ALA A 220 34.92 -8.39 -2.82
CA ALA A 220 34.03 -8.24 -3.95
C ALA A 220 33.97 -9.55 -4.76
N SER A 221 32.82 -9.87 -5.36
CA SER A 221 32.81 -10.71 -6.55
C SER A 221 31.61 -10.46 -7.47
N ALA A 222 31.99 -10.21 -8.72
CA ALA A 222 31.31 -10.20 -10.01
C ALA A 222 29.79 -10.50 -10.14
N LYS A 223 29.13 -9.57 -10.85
CA LYS A 223 27.96 -9.80 -11.73
C LYS A 223 28.18 -11.01 -12.67
N ARG A 224 27.20 -11.92 -12.73
CA ARG A 224 26.75 -12.65 -13.94
C ARG A 224 25.47 -13.43 -13.63
N GLY A 225 24.38 -13.13 -14.35
CA GLY A 225 23.19 -13.99 -14.36
C GLY A 225 21.84 -13.27 -14.42
N SER A 226 21.49 -12.63 -15.55
CA SER A 226 20.10 -12.28 -15.87
C SER A 226 19.90 -12.29 -17.38
N ALA A 227 19.51 -13.45 -17.89
CA ALA A 227 19.03 -13.65 -19.26
C ALA A 227 18.26 -14.98 -19.38
N ALA A 228 18.59 -15.98 -18.55
CA ALA A 228 17.90 -17.27 -18.52
C ALA A 228 16.53 -17.20 -17.79
N ALA A 229 16.46 -16.50 -16.65
CA ALA A 229 15.23 -16.41 -15.85
C ALA A 229 14.10 -15.61 -16.55
N ALA A 230 14.45 -14.62 -17.38
CA ALA A 230 13.47 -13.82 -18.13
C ALA A 230 12.91 -14.54 -19.37
N ARG A 231 13.62 -15.54 -19.93
CA ARG A 231 13.09 -16.36 -21.03
C ARG A 231 12.08 -17.39 -20.53
N THR A 232 12.27 -17.91 -19.32
CA THR A 232 11.39 -18.90 -18.70
C THR A 232 10.03 -18.33 -18.27
N THR A 233 9.96 -17.06 -17.84
CA THR A 233 8.69 -16.43 -17.44
C THR A 233 7.82 -16.05 -18.62
N LYS A 234 8.41 -15.54 -19.72
CA LYS A 234 7.69 -15.17 -20.94
C LYS A 234 7.11 -16.38 -21.69
N SER A 235 7.85 -17.50 -21.72
CA SER A 235 7.37 -18.79 -22.27
C SER A 235 6.23 -19.38 -21.44
N ARG A 236 6.28 -19.26 -20.11
CA ARG A 236 5.23 -19.76 -19.21
C ARG A 236 3.91 -18.99 -19.36
N ALA A 237 3.96 -17.67 -19.55
CA ALA A 237 2.77 -16.85 -19.79
C ALA A 237 2.11 -17.14 -21.15
N ALA A 238 2.91 -17.35 -22.20
CA ALA A 238 2.41 -17.74 -23.52
C ALA A 238 1.72 -19.11 -23.50
N GLY A 239 2.32 -20.09 -22.80
CA GLY A 239 1.75 -21.43 -22.67
C GLY A 239 0.41 -21.46 -21.92
N PHE A 240 0.27 -20.65 -20.86
CA PHE A 240 -0.99 -20.57 -20.13
C PHE A 240 -2.11 -19.96 -20.98
N ALA A 241 -1.79 -18.94 -21.80
CA ALA A 241 -2.77 -18.32 -22.69
C ALA A 241 -3.27 -19.31 -23.77
N ALA A 242 -2.38 -20.13 -24.34
CA ALA A 242 -2.76 -21.17 -25.31
C ALA A 242 -3.63 -22.27 -24.66
N PHE A 243 -3.30 -22.68 -23.44
CA PHE A 243 -4.11 -23.62 -22.65
C PHE A 243 -5.50 -23.07 -22.35
N ALA A 244 -5.59 -21.83 -21.86
CA ALA A 244 -6.86 -21.17 -21.55
C ALA A 244 -7.74 -21.00 -22.80
N ALA A 245 -7.13 -20.78 -23.97
CA ALA A 245 -7.86 -20.72 -25.24
C ALA A 245 -8.43 -22.08 -25.65
N ALA A 246 -7.69 -23.18 -25.44
CA ALA A 246 -8.16 -24.53 -25.73
C ALA A 246 -9.31 -24.97 -24.80
N GLU A 247 -9.32 -24.47 -23.56
CA GLU A 247 -10.35 -24.76 -22.55
C GLU A 247 -11.57 -23.83 -22.61
N ARG A 248 -11.57 -22.84 -23.50
CA ARG A 248 -12.66 -21.85 -23.64
C ARG A 248 -14.06 -22.49 -23.77
N PRO A 249 -14.27 -23.57 -24.56
CA PRO A 249 -15.60 -24.20 -24.64
C PRO A 249 -16.08 -24.77 -23.30
N ALA A 250 -15.17 -25.33 -22.49
CA ALA A 250 -15.50 -25.87 -21.17
C ALA A 250 -15.80 -24.76 -20.15
N VAL A 251 -15.03 -23.67 -20.22
CA VAL A 251 -15.24 -22.46 -19.40
C VAL A 251 -16.60 -21.82 -19.71
N GLU A 252 -16.95 -21.66 -20.99
CA GLU A 252 -18.23 -21.09 -21.42
C GLU A 252 -19.42 -21.98 -21.01
N ALA A 253 -19.28 -23.31 -21.12
CA ALA A 253 -20.29 -24.25 -20.68
C ALA A 253 -20.52 -24.19 -19.15
N ALA A 254 -19.45 -24.12 -18.35
CA ALA A 254 -19.54 -24.03 -16.90
C ALA A 254 -20.21 -22.73 -16.45
N LEU A 255 -19.86 -21.60 -17.08
CA LEU A 255 -20.52 -20.31 -16.83
C LEU A 255 -22.00 -20.34 -17.25
N GLY A 256 -22.33 -20.98 -18.38
CA GLY A 256 -23.70 -21.19 -18.84
C GLY A 256 -24.56 -22.05 -17.90
N GLN A 257 -23.94 -22.90 -17.09
CA GLN A 257 -24.59 -23.71 -16.05
C GLN A 257 -24.64 -23.01 -14.68
N GLY A 258 -24.26 -21.73 -14.60
CA GLY A 258 -24.35 -20.92 -13.38
C GLY A 258 -23.13 -21.01 -12.46
N ALA A 259 -22.01 -21.58 -12.92
CA ALA A 259 -20.77 -21.56 -12.15
C ALA A 259 -20.26 -20.12 -11.96
N ASN A 260 -19.72 -19.81 -10.78
CA ASN A 260 -19.11 -18.52 -10.51
C ASN A 260 -17.77 -18.38 -11.26
N ALA A 261 -17.55 -17.26 -11.94
CA ALA A 261 -16.34 -16.98 -12.71
C ALA A 261 -15.02 -17.16 -11.92
N ARG A 262 -15.00 -16.81 -10.63
CA ARG A 262 -13.83 -17.05 -9.76
C ARG A 262 -13.57 -18.53 -9.51
N SER A 263 -14.63 -19.34 -9.43
CA SER A 263 -14.49 -20.80 -9.27
C SER A 263 -13.91 -21.41 -10.54
N VAL A 264 -14.42 -21.02 -11.70
CA VAL A 264 -13.96 -21.51 -13.01
C VAL A 264 -12.51 -21.08 -13.27
N SER A 265 -12.13 -19.85 -12.93
CA SER A 265 -10.75 -19.36 -13.04
C SER A 265 -9.77 -20.14 -12.13
N LYS A 266 -10.16 -20.41 -10.88
CA LYS A 266 -9.35 -21.23 -9.96
C LYS A 266 -9.17 -22.65 -10.45
N GLU A 267 -10.23 -23.26 -10.99
CA GLU A 267 -10.20 -24.62 -11.52
C GLU A 267 -9.34 -24.70 -12.79
N LEU A 268 -9.41 -23.69 -13.67
CA LEU A 268 -8.56 -23.59 -14.84
C LEU A 268 -7.07 -23.46 -14.47
N ALA A 269 -6.75 -22.62 -13.48
CA ALA A 269 -5.38 -22.48 -12.96
C ALA A 269 -4.87 -23.78 -12.31
N ALA A 270 -5.71 -24.48 -11.55
CA ALA A 270 -5.36 -25.78 -10.95
C ALA A 270 -5.09 -26.85 -12.02
N ARG A 271 -5.88 -26.87 -13.10
CA ARG A 271 -5.67 -27.79 -14.24
C ARG A 271 -4.39 -27.49 -15.00
N TRP A 272 -4.04 -26.22 -15.18
CA TRP A 272 -2.74 -25.82 -15.73
C TRP A 272 -1.58 -26.30 -14.85
N GLU A 273 -1.68 -26.12 -13.54
CA GLU A 273 -0.63 -26.57 -12.60
C GLU A 273 -0.57 -28.10 -12.43
N ALA A 274 -1.56 -28.84 -12.93
CA ALA A 274 -1.55 -30.30 -12.98
C ALA A 274 -0.86 -30.86 -14.25
N LEU A 275 -0.64 -30.05 -15.29
CA LEU A 275 0.09 -30.48 -16.48
C LEU A 275 1.57 -30.73 -16.17
N SER A 276 2.14 -31.76 -16.78
CA SER A 276 3.59 -31.99 -16.75
C SER A 276 4.35 -30.90 -17.50
N ASP A 277 5.63 -30.73 -17.18
CA ASP A 277 6.49 -29.76 -17.88
C ASP A 277 6.58 -30.04 -19.39
N ALA A 278 6.50 -31.30 -19.81
CA ALA A 278 6.49 -31.70 -21.21
C ALA A 278 5.18 -31.31 -21.92
N GLU A 279 4.06 -31.30 -21.22
CA GLU A 279 2.77 -30.84 -21.76
C GLU A 279 2.72 -29.32 -21.82
N ARG A 280 3.20 -28.62 -20.80
CA ARG A 280 3.30 -27.16 -20.80
C ARG A 280 4.26 -26.65 -21.89
N ALA A 281 5.36 -27.36 -22.14
CA ALA A 281 6.32 -27.03 -23.20
C ALA A 281 5.75 -27.22 -24.62
N LYS A 282 4.72 -28.05 -24.81
CA LYS A 282 4.02 -28.18 -26.11
C LYS A 282 3.04 -27.04 -26.36
N LEU A 283 2.65 -26.32 -25.30
CA LEU A 283 1.68 -25.22 -25.34
C LEU A 283 2.37 -23.84 -25.39
N SER A 284 3.67 -23.77 -25.06
CA SER A 284 4.50 -22.55 -25.08
C SER A 284 5.25 -22.36 -26.40
#